data_AF-A0A291F3C5-F1
#
_entry.id   AF-A0A291F3C5-F1
#
_cell.length_a   1.000
_cell.length_b   1.000
_cell.length_c   1.000
_cell.angle_alpha   90.00
_cell.angle_beta   90.00
_cell.angle_gamma   90.00
#
_symmetry.space_group_name_H-M   'P 1'
#
loop_
_entity.id
_entity.type
_entity.pdbx_description
1 polymer ?
#
loop_
_entity_poly.entity_id
_entity_poly.type
_entity_poly.pdbx_seq_one_letter_code
_entity_poly.pdbx_strand_id
1 'polypeptide(L)'
;MAHAHWMFSADLVRRYFYMLLKPLGEEELTELFGAEGVEEFKDNTNNLENNWIFSEKAFLKSLYPFIKHFLKQEVEEFCDWGRLVWEQGELLEDRKSLKQEQREVTFLYETMNSIFSNGYFLERIRTSPNPSLYITGYKGFANLFLKRLAKIEVKLLANKNQLDFLNQGQRSLPMLEYYYFIFKQLQRDPTKLSPEEDNRLFFFVLHIFLIYFSKKY
;
A
#
# COMPACT_ATOMS: atom_id res chain seq x y z
N MET A 1 7.85 9.81 -11.73
CA MET A 1 8.83 9.74 -10.62
C MET A 1 9.25 8.30 -10.48
N ALA A 2 10.51 7.98 -10.77
CA ALA A 2 11.06 6.63 -10.76
C ALA A 2 11.44 6.20 -9.33
N HIS A 3 10.44 6.11 -8.44
CA HIS A 3 10.64 5.62 -7.09
C HIS A 3 9.86 4.31 -6.92
N ALA A 4 10.55 3.28 -6.42
CA ALA A 4 10.01 2.05 -5.84
C ALA A 4 9.92 0.75 -6.68
N HIS A 5 10.82 0.52 -7.66
CA HIS A 5 10.98 -0.83 -8.25
C HIS A 5 12.07 -1.70 -7.59
N TRP A 6 12.89 -1.15 -6.69
CA TRP A 6 14.05 -1.85 -6.14
C TRP A 6 13.69 -3.07 -5.26
N MET A 7 12.49 -3.10 -4.69
CA MET A 7 12.04 -4.14 -3.76
C MET A 7 11.41 -5.38 -4.44
N PHE A 8 11.27 -5.34 -5.77
CA PHE A 8 10.77 -6.47 -6.56
C PHE A 8 11.91 -7.18 -7.30
N SER A 9 13.10 -7.18 -6.71
CA SER A 9 14.24 -7.98 -7.13
C SER A 9 14.43 -9.11 -6.14
N ALA A 10 14.40 -10.35 -6.63
CA ALA A 10 14.64 -11.51 -5.80
C ALA A 10 16.05 -11.49 -5.19
N ASP A 11 17.02 -10.89 -5.89
CA ASP A 11 18.38 -10.66 -5.34
C ASP A 11 18.35 -9.75 -4.10
N LEU A 12 17.58 -8.66 -4.15
CA LEU A 12 17.48 -7.75 -3.02
C LEU A 12 16.74 -8.38 -1.84
N VAL A 13 15.72 -9.19 -2.11
CA VAL A 13 15.05 -10.00 -1.08
C VAL A 13 16.02 -11.01 -0.46
N ARG A 14 16.85 -11.67 -1.27
CA ARG A 14 17.90 -12.60 -0.78
C ARG A 14 18.92 -11.87 0.10
N ARG A 15 19.40 -10.69 -0.31
CA ARG A 15 20.27 -9.82 0.50
C ARG A 15 19.64 -9.47 1.84
N TYR A 16 18.35 -9.18 1.84
CA TYR A 16 17.61 -8.85 3.06
C TYR A 16 17.54 -10.03 4.04
N PHE A 17 17.25 -11.24 3.53
CA PHE A 17 17.24 -12.44 4.36
C PHE A 17 18.64 -12.89 4.80
N TYR A 18 19.67 -12.64 4.00
CA TYR A 18 21.05 -12.87 4.40
C TYR A 18 21.37 -12.08 5.69
N MET A 19 21.08 -10.78 5.69
CA MET A 19 21.29 -9.93 6.86
C MET A 19 20.46 -10.40 8.07
N LEU A 20 19.21 -10.81 7.84
CA LEU A 20 18.33 -11.33 8.88
C LEU A 20 18.88 -12.60 9.54
N LEU A 21 19.41 -13.52 8.73
CA LEU A 21 19.86 -14.83 9.16
C LEU A 21 21.32 -14.84 9.61
N LYS A 22 22.06 -13.72 9.45
CA LYS A 22 23.45 -13.55 9.87
C LYS A 22 23.75 -14.09 11.28
N PRO A 23 22.89 -13.93 12.30
CA PRO A 23 23.14 -14.47 13.64
C PRO A 23 23.10 -16.00 13.76
N LEU A 24 22.59 -16.73 12.75
CA LEU A 24 22.58 -18.19 12.76
C LEU A 24 24.00 -18.77 12.64
N GLY A 25 24.85 -18.15 11.82
CA GLY A 25 26.22 -18.57 11.56
C GLY A 25 26.49 -18.76 10.07
N GLU A 26 27.77 -18.82 9.69
CA GLU A 26 28.17 -18.97 8.28
C GLU A 26 27.75 -20.32 7.69
N GLU A 27 27.62 -21.38 8.49
CA GLU A 27 27.21 -22.71 8.03
C GLU A 27 25.78 -22.68 7.48
N GLU A 28 24.81 -22.18 8.26
CA GLU A 28 23.42 -22.03 7.81
C GLU A 28 23.27 -21.04 6.63
N LEU A 29 24.06 -19.96 6.61
CA LEU A 29 24.05 -19.01 5.49
C LEU A 29 24.60 -19.64 4.20
N THR A 30 25.70 -20.38 4.29
CA THR A 30 26.30 -21.06 3.14
C THR A 30 25.36 -22.12 2.58
N GLU A 31 24.61 -22.83 3.44
CA GLU A 31 23.58 -23.79 3.00
C GLU A 31 22.50 -23.13 2.13
N LEU A 32 22.17 -21.88 2.43
CA LEU A 32 21.02 -21.19 1.84
C LEU A 32 21.39 -20.29 0.65
N PHE A 33 22.54 -19.61 0.71
CA PHE A 33 22.99 -18.62 -0.26
C PHE A 33 24.21 -19.07 -1.08
N GLY A 34 24.85 -20.19 -0.70
CA GLY A 34 26.11 -20.64 -1.30
C GLY A 34 27.30 -19.78 -0.87
N ALA A 35 28.52 -20.29 -1.07
CA ALA A 35 29.75 -19.57 -0.69
C ALA A 35 29.90 -18.24 -1.44
N GLU A 36 29.56 -18.22 -2.73
CA GLU A 36 29.62 -17.01 -3.57
C GLU A 36 28.63 -15.93 -3.07
N GLY A 37 27.39 -16.32 -2.74
CA GLY A 37 26.39 -15.38 -2.22
C GLY A 37 26.72 -14.85 -0.83
N VAL A 38 27.34 -15.67 0.03
CA VAL A 38 27.84 -15.23 1.34
C VAL A 38 28.91 -14.16 1.17
N GLU A 39 29.90 -14.36 0.29
CA GLU A 39 30.94 -13.35 0.02
C GLU A 39 30.35 -12.08 -0.62
N GLU A 40 29.41 -12.21 -1.57
CA GLU A 40 28.76 -11.06 -2.20
C GLU A 40 28.00 -10.17 -1.19
N PHE A 41 27.39 -10.77 -0.16
CA PHE A 41 26.53 -10.06 0.79
C PHE A 41 27.24 -9.64 2.09
N LYS A 42 28.49 -10.07 2.32
CA LYS A 42 29.30 -9.73 3.50
C LYS A 42 29.58 -8.23 3.67
N ASP A 43 29.73 -7.50 2.56
CA ASP A 43 30.18 -6.09 2.56
C ASP A 43 29.05 -5.05 2.69
N ASN A 44 27.80 -5.47 2.93
CA ASN A 44 26.65 -4.56 2.90
C ASN A 44 26.35 -3.95 4.29
N THR A 45 26.62 -2.66 4.45
CA THR A 45 26.44 -1.87 5.70
C THR A 45 24.99 -1.40 5.93
N ASN A 46 24.00 -2.26 5.74
CA ASN A 46 22.62 -1.92 6.05
C ASN A 46 22.29 -2.11 7.54
N ASN A 47 21.63 -1.09 8.13
CA ASN A 47 21.26 -0.91 9.54
C ASN A 47 20.35 -1.99 10.18
N LEU A 48 20.19 -3.18 9.59
CA LEU A 48 19.35 -4.25 10.15
C LEU A 48 19.92 -4.87 11.42
N GLU A 49 21.20 -4.63 11.74
CA GLU A 49 21.86 -5.14 12.94
C GLU A 49 21.19 -4.67 14.25
N ASN A 50 20.36 -3.62 14.21
CA ASN A 50 19.67 -3.07 15.38
C ASN A 50 18.24 -3.61 15.60
N ASN A 51 17.75 -4.57 14.80
CA ASN A 51 16.39 -5.10 14.99
C ASN A 51 16.35 -6.16 16.10
N TRP A 52 15.88 -5.77 17.29
CA TRP A 52 15.95 -6.57 18.53
C TRP A 52 15.29 -7.95 18.41
N ILE A 53 14.17 -8.09 17.70
CA ILE A 53 13.42 -9.35 17.59
C ILE A 53 14.19 -10.43 16.80
N PHE A 54 15.15 -10.02 15.97
CA PHE A 54 15.98 -10.94 15.17
C PHE A 54 17.41 -11.09 15.68
N SER A 55 17.75 -10.45 16.80
CA SER A 55 18.95 -10.77 17.55
C SER A 55 18.85 -12.13 18.27
N GLU A 56 17.64 -12.68 18.41
CA GLU A 56 17.39 -13.93 19.11
C GLU A 56 17.58 -15.16 18.21
N LYS A 57 18.70 -15.86 18.41
CA LYS A 57 19.06 -17.05 17.61
C LYS A 57 18.02 -18.18 17.65
N ALA A 58 17.35 -18.39 18.79
CA ALA A 58 16.34 -19.45 18.94
C ALA A 58 15.09 -19.16 18.09
N PHE A 59 14.65 -17.90 18.07
CA PHE A 59 13.56 -17.45 17.22
C PHE A 59 13.90 -17.58 15.73
N LEU A 60 15.10 -17.13 15.33
CA LEU A 60 15.58 -17.28 13.95
C LEU A 60 15.64 -18.75 13.49
N LYS A 61 16.11 -19.66 14.36
CA LYS A 61 16.11 -21.10 14.05
C LYS A 61 14.70 -21.64 13.81
N SER A 62 13.70 -21.11 14.50
CA SER A 62 12.30 -21.50 14.30
C SER A 62 11.75 -20.98 12.98
N LEU A 63 12.18 -19.78 12.53
CA LEU A 63 11.77 -19.20 11.25
C LEU A 63 12.51 -19.79 10.04
N TYR A 64 13.72 -20.32 10.25
CA TYR A 64 14.61 -20.78 9.20
C TYR A 64 13.95 -21.72 8.16
N PRO A 65 13.18 -22.77 8.55
CA PRO A 65 12.56 -23.66 7.57
C PRO A 65 11.58 -22.94 6.63
N PHE A 66 10.85 -21.94 7.14
CA PHE A 66 9.88 -21.16 6.36
C PHE A 66 10.59 -20.24 5.37
N ILE A 67 11.62 -19.51 5.84
CA ILE A 67 12.43 -18.62 5.01
C ILE A 67 13.16 -19.42 3.93
N LYS A 68 13.73 -20.58 4.29
CA LYS A 68 14.39 -21.49 3.35
C LYS A 68 13.45 -21.97 2.26
N HIS A 69 12.23 -22.36 2.62
CA HIS A 69 11.22 -22.76 1.64
C HIS A 69 10.88 -21.60 0.69
N PHE A 70 10.58 -20.43 1.25
CA PHE A 70 10.25 -19.23 0.48
C PHE A 70 11.35 -18.84 -0.52
N LEU A 71 12.61 -18.77 -0.07
CA LEU A 71 13.74 -18.39 -0.94
C LEU A 71 13.98 -19.38 -2.09
N LYS A 72 13.68 -20.67 -1.86
CA LYS A 72 13.89 -21.72 -2.88
C LYS A 72 12.74 -21.83 -3.88
N GLN A 73 11.51 -21.50 -3.48
CA GLN A 73 10.31 -21.83 -4.27
C GLN A 73 9.48 -20.62 -4.67
N GLU A 74 9.50 -19.54 -3.87
CA GLU A 74 8.45 -18.51 -3.93
C GLU A 74 8.98 -17.11 -4.23
N VAL A 75 10.27 -16.85 -4.05
CA VAL A 75 10.82 -15.48 -4.08
C VAL A 75 10.63 -14.77 -5.42
N GLU A 76 10.77 -15.50 -6.54
CA GLU A 76 10.57 -14.93 -7.88
C GLU A 76 9.09 -14.60 -8.12
N GLU A 77 8.19 -15.54 -7.83
CA GLU A 77 6.74 -15.33 -7.94
C GLU A 77 6.27 -14.17 -7.04
N PHE A 78 6.80 -14.08 -5.81
CA PHE A 78 6.56 -12.97 -4.91
C PHE A 78 6.98 -11.63 -5.49
N CYS A 79 8.14 -11.57 -6.16
CA CYS A 79 8.65 -10.33 -6.77
C CYS A 79 7.81 -9.91 -7.98
N ASP A 80 7.50 -10.84 -8.88
CA ASP A 80 6.65 -10.58 -10.05
C ASP A 80 5.26 -10.11 -9.61
N TRP A 81 4.71 -10.78 -8.60
CA TRP A 81 3.44 -10.40 -8.06
C TRP A 81 3.46 -9.07 -7.31
N GLY A 82 4.54 -8.79 -6.58
CA GLY A 82 4.70 -7.52 -5.91
C GLY A 82 4.65 -6.35 -6.88
N ARG A 83 5.22 -6.50 -8.08
CA ARG A 83 5.13 -5.50 -9.15
C ARG A 83 3.68 -5.27 -9.60
N LEU A 84 2.93 -6.35 -9.84
CA LEU A 84 1.52 -6.30 -10.23
C LEU A 84 0.63 -5.66 -9.14
N VAL A 85 0.82 -6.04 -7.88
CA VAL A 85 0.08 -5.47 -6.74
C VAL A 85 0.43 -4.01 -6.55
N TRP A 86 1.68 -3.60 -6.81
CA TRP A 86 2.08 -2.21 -6.68
C TRP A 86 1.29 -1.30 -7.63
N GLU A 87 1.24 -1.66 -8.91
CA GLU A 87 0.48 -0.94 -9.94
C GLU A 87 -1.01 -0.89 -9.60
N GLN A 88 -1.56 -2.01 -9.13
CA GLN A 88 -2.96 -2.08 -8.69
C GLN A 88 -3.21 -1.25 -7.44
N GLY A 89 -2.26 -1.22 -6.50
CA GLY A 89 -2.39 -0.51 -5.24
C GLY A 89 -2.37 1.00 -5.40
N GLU A 90 -1.59 1.55 -6.33
CA GLU A 90 -1.68 2.98 -6.69
C GLU A 90 -3.09 3.35 -7.18
N LEU A 91 -3.73 2.47 -7.96
CA LEU A 91 -5.13 2.65 -8.37
C LEU A 91 -6.08 2.55 -7.17
N LEU A 92 -5.82 1.68 -6.20
CA LEU A 92 -6.63 1.60 -4.98
C LEU A 92 -6.56 2.88 -4.15
N GLU A 93 -5.39 3.51 -4.07
CA GLU A 93 -5.22 4.79 -3.36
C GLU A 93 -5.91 5.94 -4.07
N ASP A 94 -5.74 6.04 -5.38
CA ASP A 94 -6.46 7.01 -6.20
C ASP A 94 -7.98 6.82 -6.03
N ARG A 95 -8.46 5.57 -6.03
CA ARG A 95 -9.88 5.26 -5.80
C ARG A 95 -10.35 5.68 -4.41
N LYS A 96 -9.55 5.47 -3.37
CA LYS A 96 -9.87 5.89 -2.00
C LYS A 96 -9.95 7.42 -1.91
N SER A 97 -8.98 8.11 -2.50
CA SER A 97 -8.95 9.58 -2.58
C SER A 97 -10.17 10.13 -3.33
N LEU A 98 -10.49 9.59 -4.51
CA LEU A 98 -11.65 9.98 -5.31
C LEU A 98 -12.97 9.74 -4.58
N LYS A 99 -13.11 8.62 -3.88
CA LYS A 99 -14.30 8.33 -3.06
C LYS A 99 -14.43 9.28 -1.88
N GLN A 100 -13.32 9.65 -1.25
CA GLN A 100 -13.33 10.64 -0.17
C GLN A 100 -13.76 12.00 -0.72
N GLU A 101 -13.14 12.45 -1.81
CA GLU A 101 -13.51 13.70 -2.45
C GLU A 101 -14.98 13.71 -2.89
N GLN A 102 -15.48 12.60 -3.45
CA GLN A 102 -16.89 12.46 -3.81
C GLN A 102 -17.81 12.73 -2.61
N ARG A 103 -17.50 12.14 -1.44
CA ARG A 103 -18.29 12.34 -0.22
C ARG A 103 -18.24 13.79 0.24
N GLU A 104 -17.07 14.42 0.22
CA GLU A 104 -16.90 15.81 0.62
C GLU A 104 -17.68 16.75 -0.30
N VAL A 105 -17.60 16.56 -1.62
CA VAL A 105 -18.33 17.36 -2.61
C VAL A 105 -19.85 17.14 -2.48
N THR A 106 -20.30 15.90 -2.29
CA THR A 106 -21.71 15.59 -2.04
C THR A 106 -22.20 16.26 -0.77
N PHE A 107 -21.45 16.17 0.33
CA PHE A 107 -21.77 16.81 1.59
C PHE A 107 -21.92 18.34 1.45
N LEU A 108 -21.00 19.00 0.74
CA LEU A 108 -21.07 20.44 0.49
C LEU A 108 -22.29 20.81 -0.37
N TYR A 109 -22.56 20.02 -1.41
CA TYR A 109 -23.72 20.22 -2.28
C TYR A 109 -25.04 20.08 -1.50
N GLU A 110 -25.17 19.03 -0.69
CA GLU A 110 -26.35 18.79 0.15
C GLU A 110 -26.51 19.86 1.24
N THR A 111 -25.43 20.27 1.88
CA THR A 111 -25.43 21.36 2.87
C THR A 111 -25.91 22.67 2.23
N MET A 112 -25.40 22.99 1.05
CA MET A 112 -25.85 24.17 0.31
C MET A 112 -27.33 24.07 -0.06
N ASN A 113 -27.78 22.93 -0.58
CA ASN A 113 -29.20 22.72 -0.91
C ASN A 113 -30.10 22.86 0.33
N SER A 114 -29.66 22.36 1.48
CA SER A 114 -30.37 22.50 2.76
C SER A 114 -30.49 23.96 3.19
N ILE A 115 -29.40 24.74 3.11
CA ILE A 115 -29.41 26.19 3.37
C ILE A 115 -30.40 26.91 2.46
N PHE A 116 -30.36 26.63 1.16
CA PHE A 116 -31.26 27.24 0.17
C PHE A 116 -32.69 26.68 0.19
N SER A 117 -32.96 25.64 0.98
CA SER A 117 -34.31 25.14 1.27
C SER A 117 -34.86 25.65 2.60
N ASN A 118 -34.04 26.34 3.40
CA ASN A 118 -34.44 26.89 4.69
C ASN A 118 -35.32 28.13 4.52
N GLY A 119 -36.55 28.09 5.04
CA GLY A 119 -37.52 29.18 4.93
C GLY A 119 -37.02 30.53 5.44
N TYR A 120 -36.34 30.56 6.60
CA TYR A 120 -35.79 31.78 7.18
C TYR A 120 -34.67 32.38 6.32
N PHE A 121 -33.82 31.53 5.74
CA PHE A 121 -32.76 31.99 4.84
C PHE A 121 -33.34 32.55 3.54
N LEU A 122 -34.35 31.89 2.98
CA LEU A 122 -35.06 32.36 1.79
C LEU A 122 -35.80 33.68 2.04
N GLU A 123 -36.42 33.88 3.21
CA GLU A 123 -37.03 35.15 3.59
C GLU A 123 -36.00 36.27 3.70
N ARG A 124 -34.83 36.02 4.31
CA ARG A 124 -33.72 36.98 4.33
C ARG A 124 -33.19 37.32 2.94
N ILE A 125 -33.13 36.36 2.02
CA ILE A 125 -32.75 36.63 0.62
C ILE A 125 -33.80 37.52 -0.04
N ARG A 126 -35.10 37.27 0.17
CA ARG A 126 -36.18 38.06 -0.45
C ARG A 126 -36.18 39.52 -0.02
N THR A 127 -35.75 39.81 1.20
CA THR A 127 -35.66 41.19 1.74
C THR A 127 -34.29 41.84 1.51
N SER A 128 -33.34 41.14 0.88
CA SER A 128 -32.03 41.66 0.50
C SER A 128 -32.13 42.68 -0.64
N PRO A 129 -31.21 43.66 -0.76
CA PRO A 129 -31.18 44.58 -1.89
C PRO A 129 -31.03 43.91 -3.26
N ASN A 130 -30.41 42.71 -3.33
CA ASN A 130 -30.16 42.00 -4.60
C ASN A 130 -30.48 40.49 -4.50
N PRO A 131 -31.75 40.08 -4.37
CA PRO A 131 -32.13 38.68 -4.19
C PRO A 131 -31.70 37.77 -5.36
N SER A 132 -31.71 38.32 -6.57
CA SER A 132 -31.31 37.62 -7.80
C SER A 132 -29.85 37.17 -7.79
N LEU A 133 -28.96 37.92 -7.14
CA LEU A 133 -27.53 37.56 -7.05
C LEU A 133 -27.32 36.31 -6.20
N TYR A 134 -28.07 36.14 -5.11
CA TYR A 134 -27.99 34.94 -4.27
C TYR A 134 -28.47 33.69 -5.01
N ILE A 135 -29.60 33.80 -5.73
CA ILE A 135 -30.13 32.69 -6.54
C ILE A 135 -29.17 32.34 -7.68
N THR A 136 -28.59 33.35 -8.33
CA THR A 136 -27.61 33.16 -9.41
C THR A 136 -26.33 32.52 -8.88
N GLY A 137 -25.82 32.98 -7.73
CA GLY A 137 -24.67 32.41 -7.04
C GLY A 137 -24.90 30.95 -6.67
N TYR A 138 -26.05 30.63 -6.07
CA TYR A 138 -26.45 29.25 -5.77
C TYR A 138 -26.43 28.36 -7.01
N LYS A 139 -27.11 28.78 -8.10
CA LYS A 139 -27.13 28.01 -9.36
C LYS A 139 -25.72 27.82 -9.91
N GLY A 140 -24.87 28.85 -9.81
CA GLY A 140 -23.46 28.79 -10.20
C GLY A 140 -22.70 27.72 -9.41
N PHE A 141 -22.75 27.77 -8.08
CA PHE A 141 -22.08 26.80 -7.21
C PHE A 141 -22.65 25.38 -7.37
N ALA A 142 -23.97 25.22 -7.45
CA ALA A 142 -24.63 23.93 -7.69
C ALA A 142 -24.12 23.28 -8.97
N ASN A 143 -24.02 24.06 -10.05
CA ASN A 143 -23.46 23.58 -11.31
C ASN A 143 -21.97 23.21 -11.19
N LEU A 144 -21.18 23.94 -10.40
CA LEU A 144 -19.77 23.59 -10.16
C LEU A 144 -19.64 22.27 -9.39
N PHE A 145 -20.44 22.05 -8.35
CA PHE A 145 -20.46 20.79 -7.60
C PHE A 145 -20.86 19.62 -8.50
N LEU A 146 -21.96 19.75 -9.27
CA LEU A 146 -22.40 18.72 -10.21
C LEU A 146 -21.33 18.39 -11.27
N LYS A 147 -20.68 19.42 -11.83
CA LYS A 147 -19.56 19.22 -12.77
C LYS A 147 -18.38 18.50 -12.11
N ARG A 148 -18.09 18.78 -10.84
CA ARG A 148 -17.01 18.08 -10.12
C ARG A 148 -17.37 16.63 -9.84
N LEU A 149 -18.60 16.35 -9.38
CA LEU A 149 -19.10 14.99 -9.18
C LEU A 149 -19.04 14.16 -10.46
N ALA A 150 -19.51 14.70 -11.59
CA ALA A 150 -19.44 14.02 -12.88
C ALA A 150 -17.99 13.68 -13.30
N LYS A 151 -17.03 14.60 -13.05
CA LYS A 151 -15.60 14.32 -13.29
C LYS A 151 -15.07 13.21 -12.38
N ILE A 152 -15.45 13.19 -11.11
CA ILE A 152 -15.06 12.15 -10.16
C ILE A 152 -15.63 10.80 -10.60
N GLU A 153 -16.88 10.74 -11.05
CA GLU A 153 -17.52 9.52 -11.55
C GLU A 153 -16.80 8.95 -12.77
N VAL A 154 -16.45 9.79 -13.74
CA VAL A 154 -15.68 9.37 -14.93
C VAL A 154 -14.32 8.79 -14.51
N LYS A 155 -13.62 9.44 -13.56
CA LYS A 155 -12.35 8.94 -13.04
C LYS A 155 -12.52 7.62 -12.27
N LEU A 156 -13.54 7.49 -11.44
CA LEU A 156 -13.84 6.26 -10.71
C LEU A 156 -14.15 5.09 -11.65
N LEU A 157 -14.85 5.36 -12.76
CA LEU A 157 -15.13 4.36 -13.78
C LEU A 157 -13.85 3.93 -14.51
N ALA A 158 -13.02 4.89 -14.93
CA ALA A 158 -11.74 4.59 -15.57
C ALA A 158 -10.82 3.78 -14.64
N ASN A 159 -10.71 4.20 -13.38
CA ASN A 159 -9.96 3.51 -12.33
C ASN A 159 -10.46 2.08 -12.13
N LYS A 160 -11.79 1.88 -12.04
CA LYS A 160 -12.40 0.55 -11.95
C LYS A 160 -12.02 -0.31 -13.15
N ASN A 161 -12.16 0.19 -14.36
CA ASN A 161 -11.86 -0.58 -15.57
C ASN A 161 -10.38 -0.98 -15.63
N GLN A 162 -9.47 -0.09 -15.23
CA GLN A 162 -8.04 -0.38 -15.19
C GLN A 162 -7.71 -1.42 -14.11
N LEU A 163 -8.32 -1.32 -12.93
CA LEU A 163 -8.15 -2.31 -11.86
C LEU A 163 -8.69 -3.68 -12.30
N ASP A 164 -9.86 -3.73 -12.92
CA ASP A 164 -10.47 -4.96 -13.43
C ASP A 164 -9.60 -5.59 -14.54
N PHE A 165 -9.03 -4.76 -15.43
CA PHE A 165 -8.11 -5.21 -16.49
C PHE A 165 -6.80 -5.79 -15.92
N LEU A 166 -6.19 -5.13 -14.94
CA LEU A 166 -4.94 -5.60 -14.32
C LEU A 166 -5.15 -6.83 -13.44
N ASN A 167 -6.29 -6.91 -12.75
CA ASN A 167 -6.58 -8.01 -11.83
C ASN A 167 -7.10 -9.26 -12.57
N GLN A 168 -7.78 -9.10 -13.72
CA GLN A 168 -8.38 -10.19 -14.51
C GLN A 168 -9.24 -11.16 -13.68
N GLY A 169 -9.83 -10.69 -12.58
CA GLY A 169 -10.59 -11.52 -11.65
C GLY A 169 -9.76 -12.54 -10.85
N GLN A 170 -8.44 -12.48 -10.91
CA GLN A 170 -7.56 -13.45 -10.25
C GLN A 170 -7.61 -13.33 -8.72
N ARG A 171 -7.87 -12.12 -8.18
CA ARG A 171 -7.77 -11.85 -6.75
C ARG A 171 -8.92 -11.01 -6.23
N SER A 172 -9.25 -11.22 -4.95
CA SER A 172 -10.22 -10.38 -4.26
C SER A 172 -9.59 -9.02 -3.90
N LEU A 173 -10.43 -7.99 -3.85
CA LEU A 173 -10.00 -6.64 -3.46
C LEU A 173 -9.31 -6.62 -2.08
N PRO A 174 -9.81 -7.30 -1.03
CA PRO A 174 -9.15 -7.33 0.27
C PRO A 174 -7.75 -7.95 0.22
N MET A 175 -7.55 -8.96 -0.63
CA MET A 175 -6.24 -9.59 -0.82
C MET A 175 -5.25 -8.60 -1.43
N LEU A 176 -5.66 -7.85 -2.46
CA LEU A 176 -4.83 -6.80 -3.06
C LEU A 176 -4.47 -5.71 -2.05
N GLU A 177 -5.44 -5.26 -1.25
CA GLU A 177 -5.19 -4.26 -0.20
C GLU A 177 -4.19 -4.75 0.86
N TYR A 178 -4.30 -6.01 1.26
CA TYR A 178 -3.37 -6.64 2.22
C TYR A 178 -1.94 -6.67 1.68
N TYR A 179 -1.75 -7.12 0.44
CA TYR A 179 -0.40 -7.21 -0.13
C TYR A 179 0.19 -5.86 -0.42
N TYR A 180 -0.62 -4.93 -0.92
CA TYR A 180 -0.16 -3.56 -1.12
C TYR A 180 0.29 -2.91 0.20
N PHE A 181 -0.43 -3.17 1.29
CA PHE A 181 -0.02 -2.73 2.62
C PHE A 181 1.33 -3.32 3.03
N ILE A 182 1.54 -4.63 2.90
CA ILE A 182 2.84 -5.26 3.20
C ILE A 182 3.95 -4.61 2.39
N PHE A 183 3.76 -4.46 1.07
CA PHE A 183 4.80 -3.88 0.21
C PHE A 183 5.12 -2.44 0.60
N LYS A 184 4.12 -1.63 0.97
CA LYS A 184 4.35 -0.28 1.49
C LYS A 184 5.15 -0.28 2.78
N GLN A 185 4.91 -1.22 3.70
CA GLN A 185 5.72 -1.33 4.90
C GLN A 185 7.17 -1.60 4.53
N LEU A 186 7.41 -2.62 3.71
CA LEU A 186 8.75 -3.04 3.32
C LEU A 186 9.56 -1.94 2.60
N GLN A 187 8.90 -1.04 1.87
CA GLN A 187 9.56 0.08 1.18
C GLN A 187 10.00 1.23 2.10
N ARG A 188 9.59 1.26 3.37
CA ARG A 188 9.99 2.32 4.29
C ARG A 188 11.51 2.34 4.45
N ASP A 189 12.07 3.54 4.38
CA ASP A 189 13.51 3.78 4.48
C ASP A 189 14.03 3.34 5.86
N PRO A 190 14.92 2.34 5.94
CA PRO A 190 15.46 1.83 7.20
C PRO A 190 16.12 2.91 8.05
N THR A 191 16.72 3.92 7.40
CA THR A 191 17.52 4.95 8.09
C THR A 191 16.66 5.98 8.81
N LYS A 192 15.35 5.98 8.56
CA LYS A 192 14.38 6.94 9.10
C LYS A 192 13.39 6.32 10.07
N LEU A 193 13.57 5.05 10.43
CA LEU A 193 12.71 4.32 11.36
C LEU A 193 13.45 4.12 12.68
N SER A 194 12.76 4.32 13.81
CA SER A 194 13.27 3.81 15.08
C SER A 194 13.23 2.27 15.10
N PRO A 195 14.02 1.61 15.96
CA PRO A 195 13.94 0.15 16.15
C PRO A 195 12.53 -0.36 16.50
N GLU A 196 11.73 0.44 17.20
CA GLU A 196 10.34 0.13 17.56
C GLU A 196 9.35 0.37 16.42
N GLU A 197 9.68 1.29 15.50
CA GLU A 197 8.86 1.60 14.33
C GLU A 197 9.13 0.67 13.14
N ASP A 198 10.28 0.00 13.14
CA ASP A 198 10.71 -0.93 12.09
C ASP A 198 9.96 -2.28 12.13
N ASN A 199 8.72 -2.23 11.66
CA ASN A 199 7.83 -3.39 11.54
C ASN A 199 8.01 -4.16 10.22
N ARG A 200 8.94 -3.76 9.37
CA ARG A 200 9.08 -4.29 8.00
C ARG A 200 9.31 -5.78 8.00
N LEU A 201 10.23 -6.22 8.85
CA LEU A 201 10.55 -7.63 9.00
C LEU A 201 9.41 -8.45 9.59
N PHE A 202 8.66 -7.90 10.55
CA PHE A 202 7.50 -8.59 11.11
C PHE A 202 6.46 -8.89 10.01
N PHE A 203 6.11 -7.90 9.20
CA PHE A 203 5.17 -8.09 8.10
C PHE A 203 5.71 -9.05 7.04
N PHE A 204 7.02 -9.02 6.77
CA PHE A 204 7.61 -9.91 5.79
C PHE A 204 7.56 -11.38 6.24
N VAL A 205 7.96 -11.64 7.48
CA VAL A 205 7.96 -12.97 8.07
C VAL A 205 6.53 -13.50 8.21
N LEU A 206 5.59 -12.66 8.62
CA LEU A 206 4.17 -13.03 8.66
C LEU A 206 3.66 -13.45 7.29
N HIS A 207 4.04 -12.73 6.23
CA HIS A 207 3.68 -13.11 4.87
C HIS A 207 4.23 -14.49 4.48
N ILE A 208 5.52 -14.74 4.73
CA ILE A 208 6.16 -16.03 4.44
C ILE A 208 5.47 -17.16 5.19
N PHE A 209 5.17 -16.93 6.46
CA PHE A 209 4.43 -17.87 7.30
C PHE A 209 3.09 -18.21 6.64
N LEU A 210 2.29 -17.21 6.27
CA LEU A 210 0.99 -17.42 5.62
C LEU A 210 1.09 -18.16 4.28
N ILE A 211 2.07 -17.83 3.43
CA ILE A 211 2.31 -18.60 2.20
C ILE A 211 2.56 -20.07 2.53
N TYR A 212 3.50 -20.32 3.44
CA TYR A 212 3.87 -21.68 3.82
C TYR A 212 2.66 -22.48 4.34
N PHE A 213 1.82 -21.89 5.19
CA PHE A 213 0.61 -22.57 5.67
C PHE A 213 -0.37 -22.86 4.53
N SER A 214 -0.64 -21.90 3.65
CA SER A 214 -1.59 -22.08 2.55
C SER A 214 -1.20 -23.14 1.51
N LYS A 215 0.09 -23.47 1.40
CA LYS A 215 0.55 -24.56 0.52
C LYS A 215 0.61 -25.92 1.21
N LYS A 216 0.73 -25.92 2.54
CA LYS A 216 0.87 -27.15 3.33
C LYS A 216 -0.46 -27.72 3.81
N TYR A 217 -1.48 -26.88 3.96
CA TYR A 217 -2.81 -27.21 4.49
C TYR A 217 -3.91 -26.61 3.59
#